data_AF-A0AA41DBL9-F1
#
_entry.id   AF-A0AA41DBL9-F1
#
_cell.length_a   1.000
_cell.length_b   1.000
_cell.length_c   1.000
_cell.angle_alpha   90.00
_cell.angle_beta   90.00
_cell.angle_gamma   90.00
#
_symmetry.space_group_name_H-M   'P 1'
#
loop_
_entity.id
_entity.type
_entity.pdbx_description
1 polymer ?
#
loop_
_entity_poly.entity_id
_entity_poly.type
_entity_poly.pdbx_seq_one_letter_code
_entity_poly.pdbx_strand_id
1 'polypeptide(L)'
;MAAANKIRGEHSLKLGGRTFVLRPSHAAIVAIEDETDLGLLEIISAAARGGLRQRHMGIIAAELIRAGAKSESDKHVDAERIGEMIYEAGTGKALATIQLCLVDAATGGRTASGEAKAAAVATDGDAGAA
;
A
#
# COMPACT_ATOMS: atom_id res chain seq x y z
N MET A 1 -6.27 -19.15 4.85
CA MET A 1 -5.39 -18.07 4.35
C MET A 1 -6.27 -17.07 3.62
N ALA A 2 -6.29 -15.80 4.03
CA ALA A 2 -7.02 -14.77 3.29
C ALA A 2 -6.21 -14.38 2.04
N ALA A 3 -6.76 -14.59 0.85
CA ALA A 3 -6.13 -14.20 -0.40
C ALA A 3 -6.42 -12.72 -0.69
N ALA A 4 -5.42 -11.97 -1.17
CA ALA A 4 -5.63 -10.59 -1.61
C ALA A 4 -6.64 -10.51 -2.76
N ASN A 5 -7.60 -9.60 -2.62
CA ASN A 5 -8.59 -9.32 -3.65
C ASN A 5 -8.14 -8.18 -4.58
N LYS A 6 -7.80 -8.52 -5.83
CA LYS A 6 -7.37 -7.55 -6.86
C LYS A 6 -8.39 -6.44 -7.13
N ILE A 7 -9.69 -6.74 -7.05
CA ILE A 7 -10.77 -5.76 -7.25
C ILE A 7 -10.76 -4.72 -6.11
N ARG A 8 -10.38 -5.14 -4.90
CA ARG A 8 -10.28 -4.27 -3.73
C ARG A 8 -8.92 -3.57 -3.60
N GLY A 9 -8.05 -3.70 -4.59
CA GLY A 9 -6.70 -3.12 -4.56
C GLY A 9 -5.82 -3.73 -3.48
N GLU A 10 -6.08 -4.99 -3.14
CA GLU A 10 -5.32 -5.68 -2.12
C GLU A 10 -4.08 -6.33 -2.74
N HIS A 11 -2.96 -6.23 -2.02
CA HIS A 11 -1.71 -6.91 -2.35
C HIS A 11 -1.35 -7.91 -1.24
N SER A 12 -0.72 -9.02 -1.59
CA SER A 12 -0.29 -10.03 -0.61
C SER A 12 1.18 -9.82 -0.24
N LEU A 13 1.46 -9.64 1.05
CA LEU A 13 2.82 -9.59 1.58
C LEU A 13 3.08 -10.82 2.46
N LYS A 14 4.09 -11.62 2.12
CA LYS A 14 4.46 -12.81 2.90
C LYS A 14 5.64 -12.51 3.82
N LEU A 15 5.47 -12.64 5.13
CA LEU A 15 6.48 -12.39 6.14
C LEU A 15 6.42 -13.48 7.22
N GLY A 16 7.55 -14.04 7.63
CA GLY A 16 7.60 -15.03 8.74
C GLY A 16 6.65 -16.22 8.57
N GLY A 17 6.42 -16.70 7.34
CA GLY A 17 5.47 -17.77 7.03
C GLY A 17 3.98 -17.37 7.08
N ARG A 18 3.66 -16.12 7.47
CA ARG A 18 2.32 -15.54 7.45
C ARG A 18 2.12 -14.71 6.18
N THR A 19 0.87 -14.67 5.69
CA THR A 19 0.47 -13.77 4.59
C THR A 19 -0.38 -12.65 5.16
N PHE A 20 0.03 -11.42 4.92
CA PHE A 20 -0.70 -10.20 5.24
C PHE A 20 -1.31 -9.61 3.97
N VAL A 21 -2.42 -8.89 4.15
CA VAL A 21 -3.10 -8.18 3.08
C VAL A 21 -2.80 -6.70 3.22
N LEU A 22 -2.17 -6.12 2.19
CA LEU A 22 -1.92 -4.69 2.09
C LEU A 22 -3.09 -4.03 1.35
N ARG A 23 -3.58 -2.90 1.83
CA ARG A 23 -4.59 -2.10 1.12
C ARG A 23 -4.23 -0.61 1.13
N PRO A 24 -4.02 0.02 -0.04
CA PRO A 24 -3.80 1.44 -0.13
C PRO A 24 -5.14 2.18 -0.06
N SER A 25 -5.41 2.87 1.05
CA SER A 25 -6.54 3.78 1.22
C SER A 25 -6.03 5.19 1.52
N HIS A 26 -6.85 6.22 1.31
CA HIS A 26 -6.45 7.60 1.62
C HIS A 26 -6.02 7.74 3.09
N ALA A 27 -6.78 7.13 4.02
CA ALA A 27 -6.44 7.16 5.44
C ALA A 27 -5.10 6.47 5.74
N ALA A 28 -4.81 5.34 5.09
CA ALA A 28 -3.53 4.65 5.25
C ALA A 28 -2.36 5.49 4.70
N ILE A 29 -2.55 6.14 3.55
CA ILE A 29 -1.51 7.01 2.97
C ILE A 29 -1.22 8.20 3.88
N VAL A 30 -2.25 8.89 4.39
CA VAL A 30 -2.05 10.01 5.32
C VAL A 30 -1.31 9.57 6.57
N ALA A 31 -1.70 8.44 7.19
CA ALA A 31 -1.01 7.91 8.37
C ALA A 31 0.47 7.59 8.09
N ILE A 32 0.76 7.06 6.91
CA ILE A 32 2.14 6.80 6.46
C ILE A 32 2.92 8.10 6.31
N GLU A 33 2.34 9.12 5.68
CA GLU A 33 2.99 10.42 5.50
C GLU A 33 3.29 11.06 6.86
N ASP A 34 2.32 11.04 7.79
CA ASP A 34 2.46 11.56 9.15
C ASP A 34 3.56 10.85 9.95
N GLU A 35 3.65 9.51 9.88
CA GLU A 35 4.65 8.75 10.66
C GLU A 35 6.05 8.74 10.04
N THR A 36 6.16 8.93 8.73
CA THR A 36 7.44 8.92 8.01
C THR A 36 8.00 10.30 7.72
N ASP A 37 7.18 11.35 7.81
CA ASP A 37 7.48 12.73 7.40
C ASP A 37 7.92 12.81 5.93
N LEU A 38 7.34 11.96 5.08
CA LEU A 38 7.60 11.89 3.65
C LEU A 38 6.29 11.86 2.89
N GLY A 39 6.20 12.64 1.79
CA GLY A 39 5.04 12.56 0.90
C GLY A 39 5.01 11.28 0.07
N LEU A 40 3.83 10.85 -0.38
CA LEU A 40 3.63 9.62 -1.16
C LEU A 40 4.59 9.49 -2.35
N LEU A 41 4.75 10.57 -3.14
CA LEU A 41 5.64 10.56 -4.32
C LEU A 41 7.13 10.47 -3.94
N GLU A 42 7.50 11.03 -2.79
CA GLU A 42 8.85 10.90 -2.25
C GLU A 42 9.12 9.46 -1.79
N ILE A 43 8.16 8.84 -1.10
CA ILE A 43 8.25 7.44 -0.69
C ILE A 43 8.39 6.52 -1.90
N ILE A 44 7.57 6.70 -2.94
CA ILE A 44 7.64 5.91 -4.19
C ILE A 44 9.00 6.08 -4.86
N SER A 45 9.51 7.32 -4.94
CA SER A 45 10.82 7.61 -5.52
C SER A 45 11.96 6.96 -4.72
N ALA A 46 11.88 7.01 -3.39
CA ALA A 46 12.83 6.36 -2.48
C ALA A 46 12.79 4.83 -2.62
N ALA A 47 11.61 4.24 -2.77
CA ALA A 47 11.45 2.81 -2.99
C ALA A 47 12.05 2.37 -4.34
N ALA A 48 11.76 3.11 -5.42
CA ALA A 48 12.24 2.80 -6.76
C ALA A 48 13.77 2.81 -6.87
N ARG A 49 14.45 3.70 -6.13
CA ARG A 49 15.91 3.77 -6.08
C ARG A 49 16.56 2.83 -5.05
N GLY A 50 15.76 2.03 -4.32
CA GLY A 50 16.23 1.16 -3.24
C GLY A 50 16.72 1.90 -2.00
N GLY A 51 16.36 3.18 -1.83
CA GLY A 51 16.83 4.05 -0.75
C GLY A 51 15.83 4.20 0.41
N LEU A 52 14.76 3.40 0.43
CA LEU A 52 13.77 3.44 1.49
C LEU A 52 14.35 2.84 2.78
N ARG A 53 14.29 3.60 3.88
CA ARG A 53 14.84 3.16 5.17
C ARG A 53 14.05 1.99 5.73
N GLN A 54 14.72 1.07 6.42
CA GLN A 54 14.08 -0.13 7.00
C GLN A 54 12.94 0.24 7.95
N ARG A 55 13.10 1.27 8.79
CA ARG A 55 12.05 1.78 9.67
C ARG A 55 10.81 2.21 8.89
N HIS A 56 10.99 2.89 7.75
CA HIS A 56 9.88 3.37 6.93
C HIS A 56 9.16 2.19 6.28
N MET A 57 9.88 1.14 5.86
CA MET A 57 9.26 -0.08 5.35
C MET A 57 8.35 -0.75 6.39
N GLY A 58 8.76 -0.79 7.65
CA GLY A 58 7.95 -1.29 8.76
C GLY A 58 6.65 -0.51 8.94
N ILE A 59 6.76 0.83 9.00
CA ILE A 59 5.62 1.76 9.12
C ILE A 59 4.66 1.61 7.94
N ILE A 60 5.18 1.71 6.71
CA ILE A 60 4.39 1.62 5.48
C ILE A 60 3.64 0.30 5.42
N ALA A 61 4.33 -0.81 5.65
CA ALA A 61 3.69 -2.11 5.63
C ALA A 61 2.65 -2.24 6.74
N ALA A 62 2.93 -1.78 7.97
CA ALA A 62 1.98 -1.86 9.07
C ALA A 62 0.68 -1.09 8.77
N GLU A 63 0.75 0.14 8.30
CA GLU A 63 -0.44 0.94 7.97
C GLU A 63 -1.26 0.30 6.84
N LEU A 64 -0.60 -0.18 5.79
CA LEU A 64 -1.28 -0.90 4.71
C LEU A 64 -1.92 -2.21 5.19
N ILE A 65 -1.30 -2.90 6.15
CA ILE A 65 -1.86 -4.13 6.77
C ILE A 65 -3.08 -3.79 7.63
N ARG A 66 -3.00 -2.76 8.46
CA ARG A 66 -4.13 -2.29 9.29
C ARG A 66 -5.33 -1.93 8.42
N ALA A 67 -5.10 -1.24 7.30
CA ALA A 67 -6.14 -0.89 6.33
C ALA A 67 -6.71 -2.10 5.56
N GLY A 68 -5.89 -3.14 5.35
CA GLY A 68 -6.26 -4.40 4.71
C GLY A 68 -6.72 -5.50 5.66
N ALA A 69 -6.80 -5.21 6.97
CA ALA A 69 -6.90 -6.19 8.04
C ALA A 69 -8.06 -7.18 7.83
N LYS A 70 -7.75 -8.47 7.98
CA LYS A 70 -8.74 -9.57 7.89
C LYS A 70 -9.00 -10.24 9.24
N SER A 71 -8.23 -9.86 10.26
CA SER A 71 -8.36 -10.32 11.63
C SER A 71 -8.13 -9.17 12.61
N GLU A 72 -8.61 -9.31 13.85
CA GLU A 72 -8.32 -8.34 14.91
C GLU A 72 -6.82 -8.18 15.17
N SER A 73 -6.04 -9.24 14.99
CA SER A 73 -4.58 -9.16 15.13
C SER A 73 -3.92 -8.30 14.05
N ASP A 74 -4.47 -8.28 12.81
CA ASP A 74 -3.93 -7.46 11.72
C ASP A 74 -4.19 -5.96 11.96
N LYS A 75 -5.26 -5.61 12.67
CA LYS A 75 -5.60 -4.22 13.01
C LYS A 75 -4.62 -3.58 13.99
N HIS A 76 -3.88 -4.40 14.73
CA HIS A 76 -3.00 -3.97 15.82
C HIS A 76 -1.55 -4.42 15.59
N VAL A 77 -1.15 -4.64 14.33
CA VAL A 77 0.24 -4.98 14.02
C VAL A 77 1.17 -3.83 14.42
N ASP A 78 2.31 -4.20 15.00
CA ASP A 78 3.35 -3.26 15.40
C ASP A 78 4.32 -2.99 14.25
N ALA A 79 4.62 -1.70 13.99
CA ALA A 79 5.43 -1.29 12.85
C ALA A 79 6.89 -1.74 12.95
N GLU A 80 7.46 -1.74 14.16
CA GLU A 80 8.82 -2.21 14.41
C GLU A 80 8.92 -3.71 14.13
N ARG A 81 8.00 -4.50 14.68
CA ARG A 81 7.94 -5.95 14.45
C ARG A 81 7.72 -6.30 12.98
N ILE A 82 6.88 -5.54 12.25
CA ILE A 82 6.73 -5.71 10.80
C ILE A 82 8.06 -5.42 10.09
N GLY A 83 8.79 -4.37 10.49
CA GLY A 83 10.11 -4.04 9.97
C GLY A 83 11.16 -5.14 10.18
N GLU A 84 11.15 -5.77 11.36
CA GLU A 84 11.99 -6.95 11.65
C GLU A 84 11.62 -8.14 10.75
N MET A 85 10.34 -8.46 10.62
CA MET A 85 9.90 -9.56 9.76
C MET A 85 10.20 -9.31 8.27
N ILE A 86 10.18 -8.05 7.83
CA ILE A 86 10.63 -7.65 6.48
C ILE A 86 12.13 -7.93 6.32
N TYR A 87 12.94 -7.61 7.33
CA TYR A 87 14.38 -7.90 7.31
C TYR A 87 14.63 -9.40 7.21
N GLU A 88 13.97 -10.20 8.06
CA GLU A 88 14.08 -11.67 8.08
C GLU A 88 13.63 -12.31 6.76
N ALA A 89 12.55 -11.81 6.15
CA ALA A 89 12.01 -12.34 4.89
C ALA A 89 12.80 -11.90 3.65
N GLY A 90 13.66 -10.89 3.79
CA GLY A 90 14.44 -10.28 2.73
C GLY A 90 13.79 -9.01 2.16
N THR A 91 14.46 -7.87 2.41
CA THR A 91 14.01 -6.51 2.07
C THR A 91 13.58 -6.35 0.60
N GLY A 92 14.34 -6.89 -0.35
CA GLY A 92 14.07 -6.66 -1.78
C GLY A 92 12.69 -7.15 -2.26
N LYS A 93 12.22 -8.30 -1.76
CA LYS A 93 10.90 -8.85 -2.13
C LYS A 93 9.76 -8.05 -1.50
N ALA A 94 9.92 -7.69 -0.23
CA ALA A 94 8.95 -6.86 0.48
C ALA A 94 8.84 -5.47 -0.16
N LEU A 95 9.99 -4.85 -0.48
CA LEU A 95 10.04 -3.54 -1.12
C LEU A 95 9.30 -3.52 -2.46
N ALA A 96 9.49 -4.52 -3.31
CA ALA A 96 8.79 -4.59 -4.60
C ALA A 96 7.26 -4.64 -4.44
N THR A 97 6.77 -5.36 -3.42
CA THR A 97 5.32 -5.48 -3.15
C THR A 97 4.76 -4.19 -2.56
N ILE A 98 5.49 -3.57 -1.63
CA ILE A 98 5.14 -2.27 -1.04
C ILE A 98 5.09 -1.19 -2.12
N GLN A 99 6.12 -1.12 -2.97
CA GLN A 99 6.20 -0.15 -4.07
C GLN A 99 5.01 -0.30 -5.03
N LEU A 100 4.65 -1.53 -5.41
CA LEU A 100 3.50 -1.77 -6.27
C LEU A 100 2.19 -1.25 -5.63
N CYS A 101 2.01 -1.50 -4.33
CA CYS A 101 0.84 -1.02 -3.58
C CYS A 101 0.77 0.52 -3.52
N LEU A 102 1.91 1.18 -3.31
CA LEU A 102 2.00 2.65 -3.29
C LEU A 102 1.74 3.28 -4.67
N VAL A 103 2.27 2.67 -5.73
CA VAL A 103 1.99 3.12 -7.11
C VAL A 103 0.51 3.01 -7.42
N ASP A 104 -0.15 1.92 -7.03
CA ASP A 104 -1.59 1.76 -7.18
C ASP A 104 -2.39 2.88 -6.49
N ALA A 105 -1.92 3.38 -5.34
CA ALA A 105 -2.51 4.55 -4.67
C ALA A 105 -2.31 5.84 -5.48
N ALA A 106 -1.10 6.04 -6.02
CA ALA A 106 -0.71 7.27 -6.70
C ALA A 106 -1.32 7.45 -8.10
N THR A 107 -1.69 6.37 -8.79
CA THR A 107 -2.26 6.45 -10.15
C THR A 107 -3.69 6.99 -10.21
N GLY A 108 -4.35 7.22 -9.07
CA GLY A 108 -5.74 7.72 -9.02
C GLY A 108 -6.80 6.65 -9.31
N GLY A 109 -6.40 5.39 -9.57
CA GLY A 109 -7.27 4.25 -9.84
C GLY A 109 -8.03 3.69 -8.63
N ARG A 110 -7.91 4.32 -7.45
CA ARG A 110 -8.53 3.88 -6.20
C ARG A 110 -9.50 4.92 -5.64
N THR A 111 -10.56 4.47 -4.99
CA THR A 111 -11.44 5.31 -4.16
C THR A 111 -10.72 5.71 -2.88
N ALA A 112 -11.25 6.67 -2.12
CA ALA A 112 -10.67 7.05 -0.83
C ALA A 112 -10.63 5.88 0.17
N SER A 113 -11.57 4.92 0.08
CA SER A 113 -11.58 3.70 0.89
C SER A 113 -10.59 2.63 0.40
N GLY A 114 -9.94 2.83 -0.76
CA GLY A 114 -8.97 1.92 -1.36
C GLY A 114 -9.55 0.88 -2.31
N GLU A 115 -10.82 0.98 -2.70
CA GLU A 115 -11.42 0.09 -3.71
C GLU A 115 -10.98 0.50 -5.11
N ALA A 116 -10.92 -0.42 -6.07
CA ALA A 116 -10.74 -0.02 -7.47
C ALA A 116 -11.87 0.93 -7.88
N LYS A 117 -11.52 2.08 -8.46
CA LYS A 117 -12.51 2.85 -9.22
C LYS A 117 -12.89 2.03 -10.44
N ALA A 118 -14.17 2.00 -10.78
CA ALA A 118 -14.59 1.55 -12.10
C ALA A 118 -13.84 2.41 -13.13
N ALA A 119 -13.32 1.79 -14.20
CA ALA A 119 -12.77 2.56 -15.31
C ALA A 119 -13.82 3.58 -15.73
N ALA A 120 -13.46 4.86 -15.76
CA ALA A 120 -14.35 5.86 -16.30
C ALA A 120 -14.64 5.45 -17.74
N VAL A 121 -15.89 5.07 -18.02
CA VAL A 121 -16.37 5.01 -19.40
C VAL A 121 -16.21 6.44 -19.89
N ALA A 122 -15.27 6.67 -20.81
CA ALA A 122 -15.17 7.92 -21.52
C ALA A 122 -16.50 8.12 -22.25
N THR A 123 -17.43 8.85 -21.63
CA THR A 123 -18.46 9.52 -22.40
C THR A 123 -17.73 10.66 -23.10
N ASP A 124 -17.30 10.41 -24.33
CA ASP A 124 -16.99 11.46 -25.29
C ASP A 124 -18.25 12.31 -25.47
N GLY A 125 -18.44 13.26 -24.55
CA GLY A 125 -19.36 14.36 -24.69
C GLY A 125 -18.70 15.40 -25.57
N ASP A 126 -18.64 15.15 -26.87
CA ASP A 126 -18.55 16.23 -27.85
C ASP A 126 -19.86 17.02 -27.80
N ALA A 127 -19.85 18.02 -26.94
CA ALA A 127 -20.80 19.13 -26.96
C ALA A 127 -19.96 20.41 -27.05
N GLY A 128 -19.64 20.80 -28.29
CA GLY A 128 -18.95 22.05 -28.59
C GLY A 128 -19.29 22.57 -29.97
N ALA A 129 -20.50 23.12 -30.11
CA ALA A 129 -20.91 23.93 -31.25
C ALA A 129 -19.99 25.16 -31.44
N ALA A 130 -19.57 25.40 -32.68
CA ALA A 130 -19.48 26.71 -33.34
C ALA A 130 -19.32 26.51 -34.85
#